data_AF-A0A3M1DHW9-F1
#
_entry.id   AF-A0A3M1DHW9-F1
#
_cell.length_a   1.000
_cell.length_b   1.000
_cell.length_c   1.000
_cell.angle_alpha   90.00
_cell.angle_beta   90.00
_cell.angle_gamma   90.00
#
_symmetry.space_group_name_H-M   'P 1'
#
loop_
_entity.id
_entity.type
_entity.pdbx_description
1 polymer ?
#
loop_
_entity_poly.entity_id
_entity_poly.type
_entity_poly.pdbx_seq_one_letter_code
_entity_poly.pdbx_strand_id
1 'polypeptide(L)'
;MAVVGDRVLGRFQQGLQRLYDLEIEHAVQDFLITDRKLACILAPDAPHAGAPERLLVAEREDSLDLSLFLDESLLRQLQEDDPDRRLHSGNLQPYLQVLEGVSHFLYLAWNASRDRSVTMLELELQAEIDKFVSSLLLFSSQHGSAPERLHACLFDNPAYDEALDERTRARYRDANRYAARYCMHLLRQLGHYRFGALLGELRRFYRLPQPRKLALIEAL
;
A
#
# COMPACT_ATOMS: atom_id res chain seq x y z
N MET A 1 4.21 20.69 -18.74
CA MET A 1 4.07 19.25 -19.10
C MET A 1 3.54 18.56 -17.86
N ALA A 2 2.45 17.81 -17.94
CA ALA A 2 2.02 16.99 -16.81
C ALA A 2 3.11 15.97 -16.53
N VAL A 3 3.43 15.74 -15.26
CA VAL A 3 4.43 14.74 -14.88
C VAL A 3 3.83 13.37 -15.20
N VAL A 4 4.64 12.47 -15.78
CA VAL A 4 4.22 11.09 -16.03
C VAL A 4 3.74 10.49 -14.71
N GLY A 5 2.50 10.02 -14.66
CA GLY A 5 1.92 9.42 -13.45
C GLY A 5 0.97 10.31 -12.63
N ASP A 6 0.84 11.62 -12.88
CA ASP A 6 -0.02 12.51 -12.06
C ASP A 6 -1.45 11.98 -11.90
N ARG A 7 -2.06 11.58 -13.02
CA ARG A 7 -3.42 11.01 -13.01
C ARG A 7 -3.48 9.63 -12.36
N VAL A 8 -2.41 8.84 -12.47
CA VAL A 8 -2.34 7.49 -11.90
C VAL A 8 -2.31 7.60 -10.38
N LEU A 9 -1.39 8.39 -9.83
CA LEU A 9 -1.22 8.56 -8.40
C LEU A 9 -2.42 9.21 -7.72
N GLY A 10 -2.99 10.24 -8.35
CA GLY A 10 -4.21 10.88 -7.85
C GLY A 10 -5.38 9.88 -7.69
N ARG A 11 -5.50 8.89 -8.58
CA ARG A 11 -6.54 7.85 -8.47
C ARG A 11 -6.30 6.91 -7.28
N PHE A 12 -5.08 6.43 -7.11
CA PHE A 12 -4.70 5.60 -5.96
C PHE A 12 -4.95 6.34 -4.64
N GLN A 13 -4.50 7.60 -4.55
CA GLN A 13 -4.70 8.42 -3.36
C GLN A 13 -6.19 8.62 -3.06
N GLN A 14 -6.98 9.00 -4.05
CA GLN A 14 -8.42 9.18 -3.87
C GLN A 14 -9.14 7.88 -3.50
N GLY A 15 -8.71 6.74 -4.06
CA GLY A 15 -9.24 5.43 -3.74
C GLY A 15 -9.07 5.10 -2.25
N LEU A 16 -7.84 5.21 -1.75
CA LEU A 16 -7.51 4.95 -0.35
C LEU A 16 -8.15 5.97 0.60
N GLN A 17 -8.16 7.26 0.24
CA GLN A 17 -8.84 8.28 1.04
C GLN A 17 -10.34 8.01 1.18
N ARG A 18 -11.02 7.57 0.11
CA ARG A 18 -12.45 7.20 0.18
C ARG A 18 -12.68 5.92 0.99
N LEU A 19 -11.81 4.94 0.83
CA LEU A 19 -11.87 3.67 1.56
C LEU A 19 -11.82 3.92 3.08
N TYR A 20 -10.86 4.73 3.52
CA TYR A 20 -10.56 4.96 4.92
C TYR A 20 -11.15 6.23 5.52
N ASP A 21 -11.82 7.05 4.71
CA ASP A 21 -12.38 8.35 5.12
C ASP A 21 -11.28 9.26 5.68
N LEU A 22 -10.26 9.48 4.85
CA LEU A 22 -9.07 10.25 5.22
C LEU A 22 -9.11 11.63 4.57
N GLU A 23 -8.83 12.63 5.39
CA GLU A 23 -8.52 13.99 4.97
C GLU A 23 -7.01 14.16 5.11
N ILE A 24 -6.33 14.27 3.97
CA ILE A 24 -4.89 14.52 3.87
C ILE A 24 -4.73 15.72 2.94
N GLU A 25 -4.10 16.78 3.45
CA GLU A 25 -3.92 18.06 2.73
C GLU A 25 -2.89 17.96 1.60
N HIS A 26 -1.99 16.98 1.71
CA HIS A 26 -0.87 16.78 0.80
C HIS A 26 -1.25 15.84 -0.33
N ALA A 27 -0.92 16.24 -1.54
CA ALA A 27 -1.12 15.41 -2.71
C ALA A 27 0.17 14.67 -3.02
N VAL A 28 0.10 13.34 -3.20
CA VAL A 28 1.27 12.47 -3.35
C VAL A 28 2.15 12.87 -4.54
N GLN A 29 1.58 13.48 -5.59
CA GLN A 29 2.35 13.94 -6.74
C GLN A 29 3.35 15.05 -6.38
N ASP A 30 3.08 15.85 -5.34
CA ASP A 30 3.97 16.92 -4.90
C ASP A 30 5.24 16.36 -4.20
N PHE A 31 5.23 15.05 -3.89
CA PHE A 31 6.30 14.31 -3.21
C PHE A 31 6.95 13.26 -4.13
N LEU A 32 6.56 13.19 -5.41
CA LEU A 32 7.00 12.17 -6.34
C LEU A 32 8.43 12.42 -6.83
N ILE A 33 9.26 11.38 -6.80
CA ILE A 33 10.55 11.32 -7.48
C ILE A 33 10.53 10.13 -8.45
N THR A 34 10.90 10.37 -9.71
CA THR A 34 11.06 9.30 -10.71
C THR A 34 12.50 9.05 -11.12
N ASP A 35 13.41 9.97 -10.80
CA ASP A 35 14.84 9.80 -11.04
C ASP A 35 15.46 8.90 -9.95
N ARG A 36 15.82 7.68 -10.35
CA ARG A 36 16.47 6.69 -9.49
C ARG A 36 17.81 7.19 -8.94
N LYS A 37 18.57 7.97 -9.71
CA LYS A 37 19.85 8.51 -9.23
C LYS A 37 19.62 9.48 -8.10
N LEU A 38 18.62 10.36 -8.22
CA LEU A 38 18.23 11.27 -7.15
C LEU A 38 17.77 10.50 -5.91
N ALA A 39 16.93 9.48 -6.06
CA ALA A 39 16.49 8.64 -4.94
C ALA A 39 17.66 7.95 -4.22
N CYS A 40 18.68 7.48 -4.96
CA CYS A 40 19.90 6.92 -4.36
C CYS A 40 20.77 7.97 -3.67
N ILE A 41 20.81 9.22 -4.17
CA ILE A 41 21.54 10.31 -3.51
C ILE A 41 20.86 10.70 -2.19
N LEU A 42 19.53 10.75 -2.17
CA LEU A 42 18.75 11.10 -0.98
C LEU A 42 18.78 10.02 0.10
N ALA A 43 18.96 8.76 -0.29
CA ALA A 43 19.04 7.64 0.64
C ALA A 43 20.12 6.62 0.20
N PRO A 44 21.41 6.96 0.38
CA PRO A 44 22.53 6.15 -0.10
C PRO A 44 22.64 4.80 0.60
N ASP A 45 22.25 4.75 1.88
CA ASP A 45 22.26 3.54 2.70
C ASP A 45 20.89 2.83 2.73
N ALA A 46 19.96 3.24 1.87
CA ALA A 46 18.65 2.60 1.81
C ALA A 46 18.82 1.13 1.41
N PRO A 47 18.27 0.19 2.20
CA PRO A 47 18.11 -1.16 1.73
C PRO A 47 17.25 -1.13 0.45
N HIS A 48 17.57 -1.97 -0.53
CA HIS A 48 16.87 -2.06 -1.82
C HIS A 48 16.97 -0.83 -2.72
N ALA A 49 18.18 -0.29 -2.95
CA ALA A 49 18.39 0.72 -4.00
C ALA A 49 17.87 0.29 -5.39
N GLY A 50 17.75 -1.02 -5.62
CA GLY A 50 17.16 -1.64 -6.81
C GLY A 50 15.63 -1.65 -6.86
N ALA A 51 14.91 -1.47 -5.75
CA ALA A 51 13.44 -1.51 -5.74
C ALA A 51 12.84 -0.43 -6.64
N PRO A 52 11.74 -0.72 -7.36
CA PRO A 52 11.08 0.23 -8.24
C PRO A 52 10.11 1.17 -7.51
N GLU A 53 9.86 0.94 -6.22
CA GLU A 53 9.11 1.81 -5.32
C GLU A 53 9.90 1.95 -4.02
N ARG A 54 9.97 3.17 -3.46
CA ARG A 54 10.48 3.43 -2.10
C ARG A 54 9.88 4.71 -1.52
N LEU A 55 9.42 4.66 -0.28
CA LEU A 55 9.17 5.88 0.52
C LEU A 55 10.45 6.31 1.26
N LEU A 56 10.94 7.50 0.94
CA LEU A 56 12.09 8.13 1.59
C LEU A 56 11.58 9.05 2.71
N VAL A 57 12.18 8.91 3.89
CA VAL A 57 11.74 9.61 5.10
C VAL A 57 12.96 10.18 5.80
N ALA A 58 12.94 11.46 6.12
CA ALA A 58 13.94 12.08 7.00
C ALA A 58 13.24 12.86 8.11
N GLU A 59 13.54 12.49 9.36
CA GLU A 59 13.02 13.17 10.55
C GLU A 59 13.89 14.40 10.86
N ARG A 60 13.21 15.51 11.18
CA ARG A 60 13.78 16.75 11.71
C ARG A 60 13.21 16.98 13.10
N GLU A 61 13.70 18.01 13.80
CA GLU A 61 13.26 18.34 15.15
C GLU A 61 11.73 18.54 15.23
N ASP A 62 11.13 19.25 14.27
CA ASP A 62 9.70 19.59 14.26
C ASP A 62 8.97 19.17 12.96
N SER A 63 9.63 18.41 12.07
CA SER A 63 9.04 18.07 10.78
C SER A 63 9.49 16.72 10.24
N LEU A 64 8.73 16.20 9.29
CA LEU A 64 9.04 15.00 8.55
C LEU A 64 9.18 15.36 7.06
N ASP A 65 10.38 15.19 6.52
CA ASP A 65 10.59 15.31 5.08
C ASP A 65 10.24 13.96 4.43
N LEU A 66 9.36 14.01 3.42
CA LEU A 66 8.90 12.82 2.70
C LEU A 66 9.23 12.93 1.20
N SER A 67 9.50 11.80 0.57
CA SER A 67 9.51 11.68 -0.89
C SER A 67 9.15 10.26 -1.29
N LEU A 68 8.24 10.10 -2.26
CA LEU A 68 7.89 8.80 -2.82
C LEU A 68 8.66 8.60 -4.13
N PHE A 69 9.62 7.69 -4.12
CA PHE A 69 10.28 7.24 -5.34
C PHE A 69 9.42 6.17 -6.03
N LEU A 70 9.08 6.41 -7.30
CA LEU A 70 8.51 5.40 -8.19
C LEU A 70 9.29 5.41 -9.50
N ASP A 71 9.78 4.26 -9.92
CA ASP A 71 10.44 4.12 -11.20
C ASP A 71 9.47 4.52 -12.32
N GLU A 72 9.93 5.41 -13.22
CA GLU A 72 9.10 5.93 -14.29
C GLU A 72 8.49 4.81 -15.15
N SER A 73 9.17 3.67 -15.28
CA SER A 73 8.67 2.52 -16.02
C SER A 73 7.38 1.92 -15.43
N LEU A 74 7.19 1.95 -14.10
CA LEU A 74 5.95 1.51 -13.46
C LEU A 74 4.78 2.40 -13.86
N LEU A 75 5.00 3.72 -13.81
CA LEU A 75 3.98 4.72 -14.13
C LEU A 75 3.59 4.63 -15.60
N ARG A 76 4.56 4.45 -16.51
CA ARG A 76 4.30 4.26 -17.94
C ARG A 76 3.52 2.96 -18.21
N GLN A 77 3.92 1.85 -17.59
CA GLN A 77 3.19 0.57 -17.73
C GLN A 77 1.72 0.71 -17.33
N LEU A 78 1.42 1.36 -16.20
CA LEU A 78 0.03 1.58 -15.76
C LEU A 78 -0.74 2.60 -16.61
N GLN A 79 -0.06 3.50 -17.31
CA GLN A 79 -0.70 4.41 -18.26
C GLN A 79 -1.06 3.70 -19.57
N GLU A 80 -0.19 2.80 -20.04
CA GLU A 80 -0.37 2.03 -21.27
C GLU A 80 -1.37 0.87 -21.08
N ASP A 81 -1.32 0.21 -19.93
CA ASP A 81 -2.15 -0.93 -19.55
C ASP A 81 -2.94 -0.66 -18.26
N ASP A 82 -3.97 0.18 -18.39
CA ASP A 82 -4.72 0.77 -17.27
C ASP A 82 -5.52 -0.28 -16.47
N PRO A 83 -5.14 -0.55 -15.20
CA PRO A 83 -5.81 -1.54 -14.37
C PRO A 83 -7.26 -1.17 -14.06
N ASP A 84 -7.64 0.12 -14.13
CA ASP A 84 -9.03 0.56 -13.95
C ASP A 84 -9.94 0.10 -15.10
N ARG A 85 -9.38 -0.04 -16.31
CA ARG A 85 -10.11 -0.60 -17.46
C ARG A 85 -10.24 -2.12 -17.35
N ARG A 86 -9.14 -2.78 -16.98
CA ARG A 86 -9.10 -4.23 -16.78
C ARG A 86 -7.86 -4.62 -15.98
N LEU A 87 -8.08 -5.09 -14.76
CA LEU A 87 -7.03 -5.70 -13.95
C LEU A 87 -6.80 -7.15 -14.41
N HIS A 88 -5.56 -7.54 -14.63
CA HIS A 88 -5.18 -8.90 -15.00
C HIS A 88 -3.75 -9.21 -14.54
N SER A 89 -3.31 -10.45 -14.73
CA SER A 89 -1.97 -10.90 -14.27
C SER A 89 -0.82 -10.04 -14.81
N GLY A 90 -0.91 -9.56 -16.06
CA GLY A 90 0.12 -8.73 -16.69
C GLY A 90 0.34 -7.33 -16.06
N ASN A 91 -0.69 -6.71 -15.49
CA ASN A 91 -0.61 -5.37 -14.88
C ASN A 91 -0.80 -5.36 -13.37
N LEU A 92 -1.04 -6.53 -12.75
CA LEU A 92 -1.22 -6.66 -11.31
C LEU A 92 0.03 -6.23 -10.53
N GLN A 93 1.21 -6.69 -10.93
CA GLN A 93 2.44 -6.38 -10.17
C GLN A 93 2.75 -4.88 -10.14
N PRO A 94 2.79 -4.15 -11.28
CA PRO A 94 2.97 -2.70 -11.25
C PRO A 94 1.86 -1.97 -10.48
N TYR A 95 0.61 -2.45 -10.57
CA TYR A 95 -0.51 -1.89 -9.82
C TYR A 95 -0.29 -1.99 -8.31
N LEU A 96 0.11 -3.17 -7.83
CA LEU A 96 0.38 -3.42 -6.41
C LEU A 96 1.56 -2.58 -5.90
N GLN A 97 2.61 -2.41 -6.70
CA GLN A 97 3.79 -1.63 -6.32
C GLN A 97 3.47 -0.13 -6.19
N VAL A 98 2.74 0.45 -7.14
CA VAL A 98 2.33 1.85 -7.03
C VAL A 98 1.35 2.05 -5.87
N LEU A 99 0.41 1.12 -5.69
CA LEU A 99 -0.53 1.15 -4.58
C LEU A 99 0.16 1.08 -3.21
N GLU A 100 1.18 0.23 -3.08
CA GLU A 100 2.01 0.12 -1.87
C GLU A 100 2.67 1.45 -1.51
N GLY A 101 3.32 2.09 -2.47
CA GLY A 101 3.96 3.40 -2.24
C GLY A 101 2.97 4.50 -1.84
N VAL A 102 1.80 4.56 -2.49
CA VAL A 102 0.75 5.51 -2.11
C VAL A 102 0.15 5.17 -0.73
N SER A 103 -0.04 3.89 -0.41
CA SER A 103 -0.46 3.43 0.91
C SER A 103 0.53 3.89 1.99
N HIS A 104 1.83 3.66 1.78
CA HIS A 104 2.88 4.09 2.70
C HIS A 104 2.86 5.60 2.91
N PHE A 105 2.80 6.38 1.83
CA PHE A 105 2.73 7.84 1.89
C PHE A 105 1.53 8.32 2.72
N LEU A 106 0.32 7.85 2.40
CA LEU A 106 -0.89 8.30 3.10
C LEU A 106 -0.91 7.85 4.56
N TYR A 107 -0.48 6.61 4.85
CA TYR A 107 -0.45 6.09 6.22
C TYR A 107 0.50 6.90 7.09
N LEU A 108 1.69 7.23 6.57
CA LEU A 108 2.66 8.02 7.29
C LEU A 108 2.21 9.47 7.47
N ALA A 109 1.71 10.12 6.41
CA ALA A 109 1.19 11.49 6.49
C ALA A 109 0.00 11.62 7.45
N TRP A 110 -0.91 10.64 7.45
CA TRP A 110 -2.08 10.63 8.34
C TRP A 110 -1.68 10.47 9.82
N ASN A 111 -0.70 9.62 10.12
CA ASN A 111 -0.21 9.42 11.49
C ASN A 111 0.67 10.60 11.95
N ALA A 112 1.54 11.13 11.08
CA ALA A 112 2.38 12.28 11.37
C ALA A 112 1.55 13.52 11.71
N SER A 113 0.48 13.80 10.97
CA SER A 113 -0.47 14.90 11.28
C SER A 113 -1.25 14.73 12.60
N ARG A 114 -1.05 13.63 13.32
CA ARG A 114 -1.69 13.31 14.60
C ARG A 114 -0.66 13.00 15.69
N ASP A 115 0.61 13.36 15.46
CA ASP A 115 1.73 13.11 16.37
C ASP A 115 1.87 11.63 16.77
N ARG A 116 1.60 10.73 15.81
CA ARG A 116 1.71 9.27 16.02
C ARG A 116 2.92 8.72 15.29
N SER A 117 3.73 7.98 16.04
CA SER A 117 4.81 7.17 15.45
C SER A 117 4.23 5.96 14.72
N VAL A 118 4.87 5.59 13.62
CA VAL A 118 4.54 4.41 12.82
C VAL A 118 5.77 3.51 12.78
N THR A 119 5.56 2.21 13.00
CA THR A 119 6.63 1.24 12.79
C THR A 119 6.63 0.76 11.34
N MET A 120 7.77 0.25 10.87
CA MET A 120 7.82 -0.40 9.57
C MET A 120 6.90 -1.62 9.47
N LEU A 121 6.76 -2.44 10.53
CA LEU A 121 5.85 -3.59 10.48
C LEU A 121 4.38 -3.14 10.29
N GLU A 122 4.00 -2.05 10.95
CA GLU A 122 2.65 -1.48 10.84
C GLU A 122 2.38 -0.93 9.43
N LEU A 123 3.39 -0.27 8.86
CA LEU A 123 3.34 0.31 7.52
C LEU A 123 3.12 -0.79 6.46
N GLU A 124 3.93 -1.84 6.51
CA GLU A 124 3.84 -2.98 5.59
C GLU A 124 2.54 -3.78 5.78
N LEU A 125 2.11 -3.99 7.03
CA LEU A 125 0.83 -4.63 7.32
C LEU A 125 -0.32 -3.87 6.66
N GLN A 126 -0.32 -2.54 6.74
CA GLN A 126 -1.37 -1.73 6.12
C GLN A 126 -1.30 -1.81 4.60
N ALA A 127 -0.12 -1.75 3.99
CA ALA A 127 0.02 -1.86 2.55
C ALA A 127 -0.46 -3.20 1.99
N GLU A 128 -0.18 -4.30 2.68
CA GLU A 128 -0.69 -5.62 2.31
C GLU A 128 -2.23 -5.70 2.34
N ILE A 129 -2.85 -5.06 3.34
CA ILE A 129 -4.30 -4.97 3.44
C ILE A 129 -4.86 -4.10 2.30
N ASP A 130 -4.22 -2.96 2.01
CA ASP A 130 -4.63 -2.02 0.97
C ASP A 130 -4.54 -2.66 -0.42
N LYS A 131 -3.44 -3.40 -0.69
CA LYS A 131 -3.24 -4.23 -1.87
C LYS A 131 -4.38 -5.22 -2.08
N PHE A 132 -4.72 -5.97 -1.02
CA PHE A 132 -5.80 -6.95 -1.09
C PHE A 132 -7.17 -6.31 -1.31
N VAL A 133 -7.54 -5.34 -0.48
CA VAL A 133 -8.88 -4.72 -0.52
C VAL A 133 -9.08 -3.95 -1.83
N SER A 134 -8.09 -3.19 -2.28
CA SER A 134 -8.21 -2.42 -3.52
C SER A 134 -8.32 -3.34 -4.74
N SER A 135 -7.51 -4.41 -4.79
CA SER A 135 -7.60 -5.43 -5.85
C SER A 135 -8.95 -6.14 -5.85
N LEU A 136 -9.46 -6.50 -4.66
CA LEU A 136 -10.77 -7.13 -4.50
C LEU A 136 -11.89 -6.23 -5.01
N LEU A 137 -11.92 -4.95 -4.60
CA LEU A 137 -12.93 -3.99 -5.01
C LEU A 137 -12.87 -3.71 -6.52
N LEU A 138 -11.67 -3.50 -7.04
CA LEU A 138 -11.46 -3.22 -8.46
C LEU A 138 -11.90 -4.41 -9.32
N PHE A 139 -11.43 -5.62 -9.01
CA PHE A 139 -11.82 -6.81 -9.75
C PHE A 139 -13.32 -7.08 -9.66
N SER A 140 -13.92 -6.92 -8.47
CA SER A 140 -15.36 -7.10 -8.28
C SER A 140 -16.17 -6.09 -9.11
N SER A 141 -15.69 -4.86 -9.24
CA SER A 141 -16.35 -3.83 -10.07
C SER A 141 -16.29 -4.15 -11.57
N GLN A 142 -15.24 -4.85 -12.02
CA GLN A 142 -15.03 -5.20 -13.43
C GLN A 142 -15.74 -6.49 -13.84
N HIS A 143 -15.89 -7.44 -12.91
CA HIS A 143 -16.40 -8.79 -13.20
C HIS A 143 -17.72 -9.14 -12.50
N GLY A 144 -18.22 -8.28 -11.60
CA GLY A 144 -19.47 -8.50 -10.86
C GLY A 144 -19.36 -9.47 -9.69
N SER A 145 -18.18 -10.05 -9.44
CA SER A 145 -17.94 -10.98 -8.33
C SER A 145 -16.51 -10.88 -7.80
N ALA A 146 -16.33 -11.27 -6.53
CA ALA A 146 -15.01 -11.37 -5.93
C ALA A 146 -14.16 -12.48 -6.60
N PRO A 147 -12.86 -12.25 -6.86
CA PRO A 147 -11.96 -13.27 -7.37
C PRO A 147 -11.66 -14.36 -6.32
N GLU A 148 -12.01 -15.60 -6.62
CA GLU A 148 -11.88 -16.75 -5.69
C GLU A 148 -10.44 -16.97 -5.19
N ARG A 149 -9.45 -16.71 -6.05
CA ARG A 149 -8.02 -17.01 -5.79
C ARG A 149 -7.18 -15.79 -5.45
N LEU A 150 -7.77 -14.60 -5.28
CA LEU A 150 -6.99 -13.38 -5.03
C LEU A 150 -6.20 -13.46 -3.73
N HIS A 151 -6.80 -13.98 -2.65
CA HIS A 151 -6.10 -14.14 -1.38
C HIS A 151 -4.85 -15.02 -1.54
N ALA A 152 -5.01 -16.22 -2.10
CA ALA A 152 -3.89 -17.11 -2.39
C ALA A 152 -2.82 -16.47 -3.30
N CYS A 153 -3.26 -15.72 -4.31
CA CYS A 153 -2.37 -15.02 -5.25
C CYS A 153 -1.48 -13.98 -4.57
N LEU A 154 -1.97 -13.29 -3.54
CA LEU A 154 -1.22 -12.24 -2.84
C LEU A 154 -0.41 -12.77 -1.65
N PHE A 155 -0.87 -13.84 -1.00
CA PHE A 155 -0.33 -14.24 0.31
C PHE A 155 0.41 -15.59 0.34
N ASP A 156 0.15 -16.52 -0.58
CA ASP A 156 0.71 -17.88 -0.44
C ASP A 156 2.20 -17.97 -0.83
N ASN A 157 2.63 -17.21 -1.83
CA ASN A 157 4.01 -17.25 -2.35
C ASN A 157 4.56 -15.83 -2.65
N PRO A 158 4.69 -14.96 -1.64
CA PRO A 158 5.32 -13.67 -1.83
C PRO A 158 6.79 -13.84 -2.24
N ALA A 159 7.18 -13.16 -3.32
CA ALA A 159 8.58 -13.09 -3.74
C ALA A 159 9.28 -11.95 -2.98
N TYR A 160 10.31 -12.28 -2.22
CA TYR A 160 11.13 -11.32 -1.50
C TYR A 160 12.43 -11.09 -2.25
N ASP A 161 12.95 -9.86 -2.21
CA ASP A 161 14.29 -9.55 -2.73
C ASP A 161 15.35 -10.41 -2.01
N GLU A 162 16.19 -11.10 -2.78
CA GLU A 162 17.26 -11.94 -2.26
C GLU A 162 18.30 -11.13 -1.48
N ALA A 163 18.46 -9.84 -1.82
CA ALA A 163 19.36 -8.91 -1.15
C ALA A 163 18.88 -8.49 0.26
N LEU A 164 17.67 -8.91 0.68
CA LEU A 164 17.16 -8.65 2.02
C LEU A 164 18.02 -9.28 3.11
N ASP A 165 18.37 -8.49 4.11
CA ASP A 165 18.83 -9.02 5.38
C ASP A 165 17.72 -9.84 6.07
N GLU A 166 18.11 -10.75 6.95
CA GLU A 166 17.15 -11.69 7.55
C GLU A 166 16.12 -11.00 8.46
N ARG A 167 16.47 -9.88 9.10
CA ARG A 167 15.57 -9.12 9.97
C ARG A 167 14.49 -8.40 9.15
N THR A 168 14.88 -7.80 8.03
CA THR A 168 13.97 -7.13 7.11
C THR A 168 13.09 -8.14 6.40
N ARG A 169 13.64 -9.28 5.96
CA ARG A 169 12.87 -10.40 5.42
C ARG A 169 11.85 -10.94 6.43
N ALA A 170 12.24 -11.13 7.69
CA ALA A 170 11.32 -11.59 8.74
C ALA A 170 10.14 -10.63 8.95
N ARG A 171 10.41 -9.32 8.92
CA ARG A 171 9.39 -8.28 9.04
C ARG A 171 8.36 -8.32 7.91
N TYR A 172 8.81 -8.46 6.66
CA TYR A 172 7.89 -8.61 5.52
C TYR A 172 7.07 -9.90 5.62
N ARG A 173 7.69 -11.02 6.03
CA ARG A 173 6.96 -12.28 6.27
C ARG A 173 5.90 -12.13 7.36
N ASP A 174 6.21 -11.43 8.44
CA ASP A 174 5.26 -11.17 9.53
C ASP A 174 4.11 -10.27 9.06
N ALA A 175 4.41 -9.17 8.34
CA ALA A 175 3.40 -8.29 7.76
C ALA A 175 2.44 -9.06 6.83
N ASN A 176 3.00 -9.84 5.90
CA ASN A 176 2.25 -10.67 4.97
C ASN A 176 1.38 -11.70 5.71
N ARG A 177 1.92 -12.39 6.73
CA ARG A 177 1.17 -13.37 7.55
C ARG A 177 -0.01 -12.73 8.28
N TYR A 178 0.20 -11.59 8.93
CA TYR A 178 -0.86 -10.89 9.65
C TYR A 178 -1.93 -10.35 8.70
N ALA A 179 -1.51 -9.75 7.58
CA ALA A 179 -2.43 -9.28 6.54
C ALA A 179 -3.24 -10.42 5.95
N ALA A 180 -2.61 -11.56 5.63
CA ALA A 180 -3.27 -12.74 5.09
C ALA A 180 -4.38 -13.23 6.03
N ARG A 181 -4.11 -13.31 7.34
CA ARG A 181 -5.10 -13.73 8.34
C ARG A 181 -6.26 -12.75 8.43
N TYR A 182 -5.97 -11.44 8.48
CA TYR A 182 -6.99 -10.40 8.54
C TYR A 182 -7.86 -10.38 7.27
N CYS A 183 -7.25 -10.39 6.09
CA CYS A 183 -7.94 -10.37 4.81
C CYS A 183 -8.79 -11.64 4.58
N MET A 184 -8.33 -12.81 5.04
CA MET A 184 -9.15 -14.03 5.04
C MET A 184 -10.37 -13.90 5.94
N HIS A 185 -10.23 -13.30 7.13
CA HIS A 185 -11.36 -13.01 7.98
C HIS A 185 -12.35 -12.05 7.30
N LEU A 186 -11.87 -10.97 6.68
CA LEU A 186 -12.72 -10.05 5.91
C LEU A 186 -13.50 -10.79 4.81
N LEU A 187 -12.82 -11.63 4.02
CA LEU A 187 -13.44 -12.44 2.97
C LEU A 187 -14.59 -13.31 3.48
N ARG A 188 -14.37 -14.03 4.58
CA ARG A 188 -15.39 -14.89 5.18
C ARG A 188 -16.61 -14.10 5.64
N GLN A 189 -16.41 -12.85 6.02
CA GLN A 189 -17.50 -11.99 6.47
C GLN A 189 -18.18 -11.21 5.34
N LEU A 190 -17.61 -11.12 4.12
CA LEU A 190 -18.23 -10.39 3.00
C LEU A 190 -19.63 -10.91 2.64
N GLY A 191 -19.87 -12.22 2.76
CA GLY A 191 -21.20 -12.80 2.53
C GLY A 191 -22.22 -12.44 3.62
N HIS A 192 -21.75 -12.00 4.79
CA HIS A 192 -22.57 -11.64 5.95
C HIS A 192 -22.70 -10.12 6.12
N TYR A 193 -21.71 -9.34 5.69
CA TYR A 193 -21.70 -7.89 5.81
C TYR A 193 -22.41 -7.21 4.65
N ARG A 194 -23.17 -6.15 4.99
CA ARG A 194 -23.47 -5.10 4.02
C ARG A 194 -22.19 -4.33 3.73
N PHE A 195 -21.99 -3.87 2.51
CA PHE A 195 -20.78 -3.12 2.10
C PHE A 195 -20.37 -2.00 3.08
N GLY A 196 -21.33 -1.24 3.62
CA GLY A 196 -21.06 -0.20 4.61
C GLY A 196 -20.47 -0.71 5.94
N ALA A 197 -20.81 -1.93 6.38
CA ALA A 197 -20.24 -2.53 7.59
C ALA A 197 -18.77 -2.91 7.39
N LEU A 198 -18.42 -3.44 6.20
CA LEU A 198 -17.03 -3.69 5.81
C LEU A 198 -16.21 -2.40 5.81
N LEU A 199 -16.75 -1.32 5.25
CA LEU A 199 -16.07 -0.02 5.28
C LEU A 199 -15.88 0.49 6.71
N GLY A 200 -16.88 0.33 7.58
CA GLY A 200 -16.77 0.67 9.00
C GLY A 200 -15.66 -0.12 9.71
N GLU A 201 -15.57 -1.43 9.45
CA GLU A 201 -14.51 -2.32 9.95
C GLU A 201 -13.12 -1.84 9.51
N LEU A 202 -12.94 -1.61 8.20
CA LEU A 202 -11.68 -1.16 7.62
C LEU A 202 -11.25 0.21 8.17
N ARG A 203 -12.19 1.16 8.26
CA ARG A 203 -11.95 2.50 8.82
C ARG A 203 -11.55 2.43 10.30
N ARG A 204 -12.20 1.56 11.07
CA ARG A 204 -11.84 1.33 12.48
C ARG A 204 -10.44 0.73 12.58
N PHE A 205 -10.17 -0.32 11.82
CA PHE A 205 -8.89 -1.02 11.85
C PHE A 205 -7.71 -0.11 11.46
N TYR A 206 -7.86 0.68 10.39
CA TYR A 206 -6.83 1.61 9.90
C TYR A 206 -6.30 2.55 11.00
N ARG A 207 -7.18 2.98 11.91
CA ARG A 207 -6.89 3.98 12.96
C ARG A 207 -6.29 3.37 14.23
N LEU A 208 -6.22 2.04 14.34
CA LEU A 208 -5.64 1.34 15.48
C LEU A 208 -4.11 1.41 15.43
N PRO A 209 -3.42 1.62 16.55
CA PRO A 209 -1.96 1.48 16.60
C PRO A 209 -1.57 0.00 16.46
N GLN A 210 -0.32 -0.28 16.06
CA GLN A 210 0.18 -1.64 15.83
C GLN A 210 -0.22 -2.66 16.92
N PRO A 211 -0.03 -2.42 18.24
CA PRO A 211 -0.32 -3.45 19.24
C PRO A 211 -1.79 -3.88 19.24
N ARG A 212 -2.70 -2.95 18.94
CA ARG A 212 -4.14 -3.24 18.85
C ARG A 212 -4.51 -3.94 17.55
N LYS A 213 -3.86 -3.59 16.42
CA LYS A 213 -4.01 -4.32 15.15
C LYS A 213 -3.61 -5.80 15.34
N LEU A 214 -2.43 -6.05 15.90
CA LEU A 214 -1.92 -7.40 16.09
C LEU A 214 -2.78 -8.21 17.05
N ALA A 215 -3.14 -7.65 18.21
CA ALA A 215 -4.00 -8.34 19.18
C ALA A 215 -5.38 -8.70 18.59
N LEU A 216 -5.95 -7.83 17.74
CA LEU A 216 -7.20 -8.13 17.04
C LEU A 216 -7.00 -9.31 16.08
N ILE A 217 -5.96 -9.27 15.25
CA ILE A 217 -5.68 -10.34 14.27
C ILE A 217 -5.40 -11.67 14.96
N GLU A 218 -4.68 -11.66 16.08
CA GLU A 218 -4.37 -12.86 16.87
C GLU A 218 -5.62 -13.53 17.46
N ALA A 219 -6.70 -12.77 17.65
CA ALA A 219 -7.97 -13.26 18.19
C ALA A 219 -8.97 -13.80 17.13
N LEU A 220 -8.66 -13.71 15.83
CA LEU A 220 -9.53 -14.15 14.72
C LEU A 220 -9.50 -15.66 14.46
#